data_AF-A0AAU5I5X3-F1
#
_entry.id   AF-A0AAU5I5X3-F1
#
_cell.length_a   1.000
_cell.length_b   1.000
_cell.length_c   1.000
_cell.angle_alpha   90.00
_cell.angle_beta   90.00
_cell.angle_gamma   90.00
#
_symmetry.space_group_name_H-M   'P 1'
#
loop_
_entity.id
_entity.type
_entity.pdbx_description
1 polymer ?
#
loop_
_entity_poly.entity_id
_entity_poly.type
_entity_poly.pdbx_seq_one_letter_code
_entity_poly.pdbx_strand_id
1 'polypeptide(L)' 'MTSGTLTAPRLLGVDDRQGSLDAGKTADFVAADQSPLRDIGSLGRPESVVLVAQAGAPCKNLL' A
#
# COMPACT_ATOMS: atom_id res chain seq x y z
N MET A 1 3.47 9.83 -2.65
CA MET A 1 2.20 9.81 -1.89
C MET A 1 2.55 9.73 -0.42
N THR A 2 1.99 10.61 0.41
CA THR A 2 2.38 10.73 1.84
C THR A 2 1.17 10.65 2.77
N SER A 3 -0.01 11.14 2.35
CA SER A 3 -1.21 11.18 3.19
C SER A 3 -1.75 9.79 3.56
N GLY A 4 -1.90 8.89 2.58
CA GLY A 4 -2.49 7.56 2.75
C GLY A 4 -1.55 6.46 3.26
N THR A 5 -0.24 6.75 3.39
CA THR A 5 0.76 5.76 3.80
C THR A 5 1.53 6.24 5.01
N LEU A 6 2.14 7.43 4.97
CA LEU A 6 2.97 7.91 6.07
C LEU A 6 2.21 8.74 7.09
N THR A 7 1.24 9.56 6.68
CA THR A 7 0.53 10.48 7.59
C THR A 7 -0.55 9.79 8.39
N ALA A 8 -1.37 8.92 7.78
CA ALA A 8 -2.45 8.24 8.49
C ALA A 8 -1.95 7.35 9.65
N PRO A 9 -0.90 6.51 9.49
CA PRO A 9 -0.34 5.71 10.58
C PRO A 9 0.23 6.54 11.73
N ARG A 10 0.83 7.71 11.45
CA ARG A 10 1.30 8.64 12.49
C ARG A 10 0.15 9.22 13.31
N LEU A 11 -0.94 9.61 12.66
CA LEU A 11 -2.13 10.11 13.35
C LEU A 11 -2.80 9.04 14.23
N LEU A 12 -2.65 7.76 13.84
CA LEU A 12 -3.18 6.61 14.57
C LEU A 12 -2.17 6.01 15.57
N GLY A 13 -0.94 6.53 15.64
CA GLY A 13 0.13 6.03 16.53
C GLY A 13 0.60 4.61 16.21
N VAL A 14 0.48 4.17 14.96
CA VAL A 14 0.89 2.83 14.47
C VAL A 14 2.00 2.90 13.42
N ASP A 15 2.63 4.06 13.26
CA ASP A 15 3.68 4.27 12.26
C ASP A 15 4.98 3.52 12.56
N ASP A 16 5.17 3.02 13.78
CA ASP A 16 6.24 2.11 14.14
C ASP A 16 6.10 0.74 13.44
N ARG A 17 4.86 0.35 13.09
CA ARG A 17 4.52 -0.98 12.54
C ARG A 17 3.97 -0.95 11.13
N GLN A 18 3.40 0.16 10.66
CA GLN A 18 2.73 0.28 9.36
C GLN A 18 3.01 1.63 8.69
N GLY A 19 2.69 1.73 7.39
CA GLY A 19 2.69 3.00 6.67
C GLY A 19 3.93 3.33 5.84
N SER A 20 4.96 2.49 5.92
CA SER A 20 6.14 2.57 5.08
C SER A 20 6.65 1.17 4.75
N LEU A 21 7.39 1.07 3.65
CA LEU A 21 8.07 -0.16 3.23
C LEU A 21 9.46 -0.20 3.86
N ASP A 22 9.51 -0.43 5.17
CA ASP A 22 10.75 -0.61 5.94
C ASP A 22 10.83 -2.03 6.51
N ALA A 23 12.05 -2.57 6.59
CA ALA A 23 12.28 -3.87 7.19
C ALA A 23 11.85 -3.89 8.67
N GLY A 24 11.21 -4.97 9.11
CA GLY A 24 10.70 -5.13 10.48
C GLY A 24 9.29 -4.60 10.71
N LYS A 25 8.69 -3.89 9.73
CA LYS A 25 7.28 -3.49 9.76
C LYS A 25 6.36 -4.58 9.20
N THR A 26 5.07 -4.47 9.53
CA THR A 26 4.03 -5.34 8.99
C THR A 26 4.00 -5.19 7.47
N ALA A 27 3.98 -6.32 6.75
CA ALA A 27 3.95 -6.36 5.29
C ALA A 27 2.54 -6.08 4.75
N ASP A 28 2.09 -4.83 4.93
CA ASP A 28 0.86 -4.27 4.36
C ASP A 28 1.22 -3.39 3.16
N PHE A 29 0.99 -3.90 1.95
CA PHE A 29 1.30 -3.17 0.73
C PHE A 29 0.43 -3.60 -0.45
N VAL A 30 0.41 -2.75 -1.47
CA VAL A 30 -0.23 -3.03 -2.76
C VAL A 30 0.78 -2.87 -3.88
N ALA A 31 0.68 -3.70 -4.92
CA ALA A 31 1.39 -3.49 -6.18
C ALA A 31 0.38 -3.03 -7.25
N ALA A 32 0.77 -2.00 -8.01
CA ALA A 32 0.00 -1.49 -9.13
C ALA A 32 0.75 -1.74 -10.43
N ASP A 33 0.02 -2.10 -11.49
CA ASP A 33 0.53 -2.22 -12.86
C ASP A 33 0.99 -0.85 -13.38
N GLN A 34 0.22 0.20 -13.08
CA GLN A 34 0.51 1.56 -13.50
C GLN A 34 1.10 2.38 -12.36
N SER A 35 2.01 3.30 -12.70
CA SER A 35 2.60 4.22 -11.72
C SER A 35 1.56 5.25 -11.23
N PRO A 36 1.17 5.23 -9.94
CA PRO A 36 0.20 6.19 -9.41
C PRO A 36 0.76 7.61 -9.29
N LEU A 37 2.07 7.79 -9.48
CA LEU A 37 2.70 9.11 -9.56
C LEU A 37 2.48 9.80 -10.91
N ARG A 38 2.15 9.02 -11.94
CA ARG A 38 1.83 9.54 -13.28
C ARG A 38 0.32 9.72 -13.47
N ASP A 39 -0.48 8.84 -12.89
CA ASP A 39 -1.94 8.93 -12.87
C ASP A 39 -2.48 8.41 -11.52
N ILE A 40 -2.86 9.33 -10.63
CA ILE A 40 -3.38 8.96 -9.30
C ILE A 40 -4.74 8.27 -9.37
N GLY A 41 -5.52 8.49 -10.44
CA GLY A 41 -6.83 7.86 -10.64
C GLY A 41 -6.73 6.36 -10.88
N SER A 42 -5.58 5.86 -11.31
CA SER A 42 -5.32 4.43 -11.53
C SER A 42 -5.58 3.59 -10.28
N LEU A 43 -5.32 4.09 -9.06
CA LEU A 43 -5.59 3.36 -7.82
C LEU A 43 -7.09 3.16 -7.53
N GLY A 44 -7.96 3.96 -8.14
CA GLY A 44 -9.40 3.78 -8.07
C GLY A 44 -9.94 2.66 -8.96
N ARG A 45 -9.11 2.13 -9.87
CA ARG A 45 -9.45 1.03 -10.77
C ARG A 45 -9.00 -0.29 -10.15
N PRO A 46 -9.90 -1.18 -9.74
CA PRO A 46 -9.54 -2.44 -9.09
C PRO A 46 -8.53 -3.26 -9.91
N GLU A 47 -8.68 -3.32 -11.22
CA GLU A 47 -7.81 -4.02 -12.16
C GLU A 47 -6.36 -3.50 -12.16
N SER A 48 -6.14 -2.22 -11.85
CA SER A 48 -4.79 -1.63 -11.80
C SER A 48 -4.01 -2.02 -10.54
N VAL A 49 -4.68 -2.54 -9.51
CA VAL A 49 -4.04 -3.10 -8.30
C VAL A 49 -3.91 -4.61 -8.46
N VAL A 50 -2.72 -5.07 -8.82
CA VAL A 50 -2.46 -6.48 -9.20
C VAL A 50 -2.13 -7.38 -8.01
N LEU A 51 -1.66 -6.80 -6.90
CA LEU A 51 -1.38 -7.51 -5.65
C LEU A 51 -1.84 -6.68 -4.46
N VAL A 52 -2.47 -7.33 -3.50
CA VAL A 52 -2.75 -6.80 -2.16
C VAL A 52 -2.21 -7.79 -1.15
N ALA A 53 -1.23 -7.38 -0.36
CA ALA A 53 -0.71 -8.14 0.76
C ALA A 53 -1.13 -7.47 2.08
N GLN A 54 -1.70 -8.25 2.99
CA GLN A 54 -2.04 -7.82 4.34
C GLN A 54 -1.39 -8.76 5.35
N ALA A 55 -0.62 -8.20 6.29
CA ALA A 55 0.20 -8.95 7.23
C ALA A 55 1.08 -10.03 6.57
N GLY A 56 1.57 -9.75 5.35
CA GLY A 56 2.37 -10.69 4.55
C GLY A 56 1.57 -11.79 3.84
N ALA A 57 0.25 -11.87 4.04
CA ALA A 57 -0.61 -12.79 3.32
C ALA A 57 -1.21 -12.12 2.07
N PRO A 58 -1.18 -12.76 0.89
CA PRO A 58 -1.84 -12.23 -0.29
C PRO A 58 -3.37 -12.34 -0.14
N CYS A 59 -4.07 -11.21 -0.20
CA CYS A 59 -5.54 -11.13 -0.20
C CYS A 59 -6.10 -10.99 -1.63
N LYS A 60 -5.30 -10.46 -2.55
CA LYS A 60 -5.57 -10.43 -3.99
C LYS A 60 -4.25 -10.67 -4.73
N ASN A 61 -4.24 -11.56 -5.71
CA ASN A 61 -3.07 -11.80 -6.56
C ASN A 61 -3.49 -12.07 -8.01
N LEU A 62 -3.04 -11.20 -8.92
CA LEU A 62 -3.21 -11.31 -10.37
C LEU A 62 -1.86 -11.45 -11.11
N LEU A 63 -0.76 -11.65 -10.36
CA LEU A 63 0.59 -11.89 -10.89
C LEU A 63 0.77 -13.36 -11.29
#